data_AF-A0A212BZF7-F1
#
_entry.id   AF-A0A212BZF7-F1
#
_cell.length_a   1.000
_cell.length_b   1.000
_cell.length_c   1.000
_cell.angle_alpha   90.00
_cell.angle_beta   90.00
_cell.angle_gamma   90.00
#
_symmetry.space_group_name_H-M   'P 1'
#
loop_
_entity.id
_entity.type
_entity.pdbx_description
1 polymer ?
#
loop_
_entity_poly.entity_id
_entity_poly.type
_entity_poly.pdbx_seq_one_letter_code
_entity_poly.pdbx_strand_id
1 'polypeptide(L)'
;MLTLSLELFEKLDELCKIGRYNLSPTIFFCAMPPDDGNLYQFYKHKANFCYKLPDNVTFEEGALVEPLSVGIHAFQQAGNKVLVCGAGPDGLVKFLTAKAMGAAQIVVTDLSASRLSKTKEVGADFILWTPTRALRK
;
A
#
# COMPACT_ATOMS: atom_id res chain seq x y z
N MET A 1 4.21 21.60 -2.66
CA MET A 1 3.89 20.52 -3.60
C MET A 1 3.41 19.34 -2.77
N LEU A 2 2.23 18.78 -3.03
CA LEU A 2 1.50 17.91 -2.09
C LEU A 2 1.24 16.53 -2.71
N THR A 3 1.30 15.45 -1.94
CA THR A 3 0.64 14.16 -2.24
C THR A 3 -0.72 14.12 -1.56
N LEU A 4 -1.66 13.31 -2.05
CA LEU A 4 -3.03 13.23 -1.56
C LEU A 4 -3.31 11.84 -1.01
N SER A 5 -4.02 11.76 0.12
CA SER A 5 -4.65 10.49 0.51
C SER A 5 -5.86 10.22 -0.39
N LEU A 6 -6.08 8.96 -0.77
CA LEU A 6 -7.30 8.57 -1.49
C LEU A 6 -8.51 8.40 -0.55
N GLU A 7 -8.27 8.38 0.76
CA GLU A 7 -9.26 8.15 1.81
C GLU A 7 -9.54 9.44 2.57
N LEU A 8 -10.78 9.90 2.56
CA LEU A 8 -11.22 11.06 3.33
C LEU A 8 -12.50 10.72 4.08
N PHE A 9 -12.70 11.31 5.26
CA PHE A 9 -14.02 11.31 5.88
C PHE A 9 -14.78 12.59 5.53
N GLU A 10 -16.05 12.45 5.16
CA GLU A 10 -16.91 13.61 4.90
C GLU A 10 -17.46 14.25 6.16
N LYS A 11 -17.85 13.42 7.13
CA LYS A 11 -18.47 13.84 8.39
C LYS A 11 -17.69 13.28 9.57
N LEU A 12 -17.68 14.04 10.66
CA LEU A 12 -17.05 13.60 11.91
C LEU A 12 -18.01 12.66 12.65
N ASP A 13 -17.75 11.36 12.55
CA ASP A 13 -18.47 10.31 13.29
C ASP A 13 -17.64 9.72 14.44
N GLU A 14 -18.18 8.71 15.13
CA GLU A 14 -17.50 8.07 16.26
C GLU A 14 -16.21 7.35 15.86
N LEU A 15 -16.16 6.74 14.67
CA LEU A 15 -14.96 6.06 14.18
C LEU A 15 -13.85 7.07 13.86
N CYS A 16 -14.21 8.22 13.30
CA CYS A 16 -13.28 9.32 13.08
C CYS A 16 -12.71 9.86 14.39
N LYS A 17 -13.54 10.01 15.44
CA LYS A 17 -13.10 10.51 16.76
C LYS A 17 -12.09 9.60 17.45
N ILE A 18 -12.17 8.28 17.23
CA ILE A 18 -11.22 7.31 17.79
C ILE A 18 -10.03 7.01 16.85
N GLY A 19 -9.88 7.76 15.76
CA GLY A 19 -8.77 7.61 14.82
C GLY A 19 -8.90 6.41 13.85
N ARG A 20 -10.10 5.83 13.72
CA ARG A 20 -10.42 4.71 12.82
C ARG A 20 -11.25 5.18 11.63
N TYR A 21 -10.93 6.35 11.07
CA TYR A 21 -11.71 6.96 9.99
C TYR A 21 -11.77 6.10 8.72
N ASN A 22 -10.77 5.24 8.49
CA ASN A 22 -10.72 4.29 7.38
C ASN A 22 -11.85 3.24 7.42
N LEU A 23 -12.54 3.13 8.56
CA LEU A 23 -13.71 2.26 8.76
C LEU A 23 -15.03 3.02 8.78
N SER A 24 -15.01 4.36 8.61
CA SER A 24 -16.22 5.19 8.63
C SER A 24 -17.17 4.76 7.51
N PRO A 25 -18.48 4.60 7.77
CA PRO A 25 -19.47 4.37 6.72
C PRO A 25 -19.69 5.60 5.83
N THR A 26 -19.15 6.76 6.22
CA THR A 26 -19.22 8.02 5.47
C THR A 26 -17.88 8.38 4.82
N ILE A 27 -17.01 7.37 4.65
CA ILE A 27 -15.75 7.53 3.93
C ILE A 27 -16.02 7.86 2.46
N PHE A 28 -15.26 8.82 1.94
CA PHE A 28 -15.09 9.07 0.52
C PHE A 28 -13.80 8.37 0.10
N PHE A 29 -13.87 7.53 -0.91
CA PHE A 29 -12.69 6.84 -1.45
C PHE A 29 -12.58 7.11 -2.95
N CYS A 30 -11.52 7.79 -3.37
CA CYS A 30 -11.30 8.15 -4.77
C CYS A 30 -11.46 6.92 -5.69
N ALA A 31 -12.32 7.05 -6.71
CA ALA A 31 -12.61 6.00 -7.71
C ALA A 31 -13.37 4.76 -7.19
N MET A 32 -13.99 4.84 -6.01
CA MET A 32 -14.93 3.83 -5.52
C MET A 32 -16.37 4.32 -5.73
N PRO A 33 -17.21 3.67 -6.57
CA PRO A 33 -18.57 4.15 -6.80
C PRO A 33 -19.35 4.36 -5.49
N PRO A 34 -20.02 5.51 -5.29
CA PRO A 34 -20.34 6.55 -6.29
C PRO A 34 -19.28 7.66 -6.46
N ASP A 35 -18.14 7.58 -5.78
CA ASP A 35 -17.15 8.64 -5.67
C ASP A 35 -16.22 8.72 -6.90
N ASP A 36 -16.05 9.93 -7.43
CA ASP A 36 -15.14 10.18 -8.55
C ASP A 36 -13.67 9.98 -8.17
N GLY A 37 -12.88 9.50 -9.13
CA GLY A 37 -11.43 9.43 -9.03
C GLY A 37 -10.74 10.77 -9.27
N ASN A 38 -9.41 10.75 -9.17
CA ASN A 38 -8.57 11.94 -9.35
C ASN A 38 -7.70 11.90 -10.62
N LEU A 39 -8.00 10.99 -11.57
CA LEU A 39 -7.33 10.93 -12.88
C LEU A 39 -7.83 12.05 -13.80
N TYR A 40 -7.50 13.29 -13.43
CA TYR A 40 -7.87 14.53 -14.11
C TYR A 40 -6.68 15.49 -14.11
N GLN A 41 -6.67 16.46 -15.03
CA GLN A 41 -5.65 17.52 -15.04
C GLN A 41 -5.70 18.41 -13.78
N PHE A 42 -6.91 18.58 -13.22
CA PHE A 42 -7.15 19.33 -12.00
C PHE A 42 -8.13 18.56 -11.14
N TYR A 43 -7.89 18.55 -9.83
CA TYR A 43 -8.73 17.84 -8.87
C TYR A 43 -8.84 18.63 -7.57
N LYS A 44 -10.06 18.78 -7.05
CA LYS A 44 -10.32 19.45 -5.77
C LYS A 44 -10.24 18.42 -4.66
N HIS A 45 -9.40 18.68 -3.66
CA HIS A 45 -9.21 17.78 -2.52
C HIS A 45 -9.18 18.52 -1.19
N LYS A 46 -9.46 17.82 -0.09
CA LYS A 46 -9.44 18.42 1.26
C LYS A 46 -8.01 18.65 1.72
N ALA A 47 -7.70 19.89 2.11
CA ALA A 47 -6.35 20.29 2.51
C ALA A 47 -5.74 19.42 3.62
N ASN A 48 -6.55 18.93 4.57
CA ASN A 48 -6.09 18.09 5.67
C ASN A 48 -5.55 16.71 5.25
N PHE A 49 -5.80 16.32 4.00
CA PHE A 49 -5.32 15.07 3.41
C PHE A 49 -4.36 15.31 2.25
N CYS A 50 -3.93 16.56 2.07
CA CYS A 50 -2.84 16.93 1.19
C CYS A 50 -1.55 17.05 2.02
N TYR A 51 -0.62 16.12 1.83
CA TYR A 51 0.64 16.08 2.57
C TYR A 51 1.76 16.71 1.76
N LYS A 52 2.51 17.64 2.35
CA LYS A 52 3.62 18.31 1.65
C LYS A 52 4.74 17.32 1.39
N LEU A 53 5.10 17.18 0.12
CA LEU A 53 6.26 16.40 -0.29
C LEU A 53 7.55 17.15 0.10
N PRO A 54 8.54 16.45 0.68
CA PRO A 54 9.90 16.95 0.81
C PRO A 54 10.49 17.31 -0.56
N ASP A 55 11.45 18.24 -0.59
CA ASP A 55 12.03 18.73 -1.84
C ASP A 55 12.80 17.65 -2.63
N ASN A 56 13.21 16.57 -1.95
CA ASN A 56 13.91 15.44 -2.55
C ASN A 56 12.97 14.30 -3.00
N VAL A 57 11.66 14.48 -2.96
CA VAL A 57 10.67 13.47 -3.37
C VAL A 57 9.92 13.98 -4.61
N THR A 58 10.00 13.21 -5.69
CA THR A 58 9.32 13.50 -6.95
C THR A 58 7.81 13.26 -6.86
N PHE A 59 7.06 13.76 -7.84
CA PHE A 59 5.62 13.48 -7.93
C PHE A 59 5.30 12.00 -8.17
N GLU A 60 6.14 11.30 -8.95
CA GLU A 60 5.98 9.87 -9.21
C GLU A 60 6.14 9.06 -7.92
N GLU A 61 7.14 9.39 -7.10
CA GLU A 61 7.30 8.79 -5.77
C GLU A 61 6.17 9.22 -4.82
N GLY A 62 5.72 10.47 -4.91
CA GLY A 62 4.57 10.97 -4.16
C GLY A 62 3.28 10.20 -4.44
N ALA A 63 3.07 9.75 -5.68
CA ALA A 63 1.94 8.89 -6.05
C ALA A 63 2.03 7.48 -5.42
N LEU A 64 3.24 7.00 -5.10
CA LEU A 64 3.44 5.71 -4.41
C LEU A 64 3.19 5.78 -2.90
N VAL A 65 2.91 6.97 -2.34
CA VAL A 65 2.61 7.12 -0.91
C VAL A 65 1.33 6.38 -0.51
N GLU A 66 0.34 6.31 -1.40
CA GLU A 66 -0.89 5.55 -1.12
C GLU A 66 -0.62 4.05 -0.92
N PRO A 67 -0.03 3.30 -1.87
CA PRO A 67 0.22 1.87 -1.67
C PRO A 67 1.25 1.63 -0.54
N LEU A 68 2.16 2.57 -0.30
CA LEU A 68 3.07 2.53 0.85
C LEU A 68 2.30 2.58 2.18
N SER A 69 1.30 3.46 2.29
CA SER A 69 0.49 3.59 3.50
C SER A 69 -0.28 2.30 3.82
N VAL A 70 -0.80 1.61 2.79
CA VAL A 70 -1.43 0.28 2.91
C VAL A 70 -0.42 -0.76 3.43
N GLY A 71 0.82 -0.72 2.92
CA GLY A 71 1.91 -1.58 3.40
C GLY A 71 2.24 -1.36 4.87
N ILE A 72 2.31 -0.11 5.31
CA ILE A 72 2.60 0.25 6.71
C ILE A 72 1.48 -0.26 7.61
N HIS A 73 0.23 -0.01 7.23
CA HIS A 73 -0.94 -0.48 7.97
C HIS A 73 -0.95 -2.01 8.09
N ALA A 74 -0.70 -2.73 6.99
CA ALA A 74 -0.65 -4.19 6.99
C ALA A 74 0.46 -4.74 7.90
N PHE A 75 1.66 -4.12 7.88
CA PHE A 75 2.78 -4.57 8.70
C PHE A 75 2.53 -4.39 10.21
N GLN A 76 1.91 -3.27 10.60
CA GLN A 76 1.52 -3.01 12.00
C GLN A 76 0.61 -4.12 12.58
N GLN A 77 -0.13 -4.82 11.72
CA GLN A 77 -1.03 -5.91 12.09
C GLN A 77 -0.35 -7.30 12.02
N ALA A 78 0.65 -7.47 11.14
CA ALA A 78 1.29 -8.77 10.87
C ALA A 78 2.41 -9.13 11.85
N GLY A 79 3.10 -8.14 12.44
CA GLY A 79 4.22 -8.37 13.35
C GLY A 79 5.58 -8.60 12.64
N ASN A 80 6.52 -9.27 13.32
CA ASN A 80 7.94 -9.21 12.95
C ASN A 80 8.41 -10.26 11.91
N LYS A 81 7.62 -11.31 11.65
CA LYS A 81 7.91 -12.32 10.62
C LYS A 81 6.77 -12.34 9.61
N VAL A 82 7.05 -12.05 8.35
CA VAL A 82 6.03 -11.74 7.36
C VAL A 82 6.13 -12.66 6.14
N LEU A 83 4.99 -13.18 5.71
CA LEU A 83 4.82 -13.85 4.41
C LEU A 83 4.07 -12.91 3.47
N VAL A 84 4.72 -12.47 2.40
CA VAL A 84 4.11 -11.65 1.35
C VAL A 84 3.62 -12.58 0.24
N CYS A 85 2.30 -12.69 0.09
CA CYS A 85 1.68 -13.48 -0.95
C CYS A 85 1.44 -12.63 -2.21
N GLY A 86 2.29 -12.81 -3.21
CA GLY A 86 2.30 -12.05 -4.46
C GLY A 86 3.49 -11.09 -4.55
N ALA A 87 4.21 -11.15 -5.67
CA ALA A 87 5.33 -10.28 -6.05
C ALA A 87 4.92 -9.27 -7.15
N GLY A 88 3.65 -8.87 -7.16
CA GLY A 88 3.18 -7.75 -7.98
C GLY A 88 3.60 -6.38 -7.41
N PRO A 89 3.19 -5.26 -8.03
CA PRO A 89 3.54 -3.93 -7.55
C PRO A 89 3.18 -3.70 -6.07
N ASP A 90 1.94 -4.05 -5.70
CA ASP A 90 1.46 -3.95 -4.32
C ASP A 90 2.25 -4.86 -3.34
N GLY A 91 2.54 -6.09 -3.76
CA GLY A 91 3.36 -7.02 -2.97
C GLY A 91 4.80 -6.54 -2.78
N LEU A 92 5.40 -5.95 -3.81
CA LEU A 92 6.74 -5.35 -3.74
C LEU A 92 6.77 -4.16 -2.78
N VAL A 93 5.76 -3.30 -2.81
CA VAL A 93 5.65 -2.18 -1.85
C VAL A 93 5.51 -2.71 -0.43
N LYS A 94 4.69 -3.74 -0.20
CA LYS A 94 4.57 -4.40 1.12
C LYS A 94 5.88 -5.04 1.58
N PHE A 95 6.60 -5.71 0.69
CA PHE A 95 7.94 -6.26 0.97
C PHE A 95 8.93 -5.17 1.38
N LEU A 96 9.03 -4.11 0.58
CA LEU A 96 9.91 -2.97 0.87
C LEU A 96 9.55 -2.29 2.19
N THR A 97 8.25 -2.16 2.46
CA THR A 97 7.74 -1.59 3.71
C THR A 97 8.13 -2.46 4.90
N ALA A 98 7.88 -3.76 4.86
CA ALA A 98 8.27 -4.67 5.93
C ALA A 98 9.78 -4.64 6.19
N LYS A 99 10.60 -4.56 5.13
CA LYS A 99 12.06 -4.42 5.25
C LYS A 99 12.45 -3.10 5.92
N ALA A 100 11.87 -1.98 5.49
CA ALA A 100 12.11 -0.66 6.08
C ALA A 100 11.66 -0.57 7.55
N MET A 101 10.58 -1.27 7.91
CA MET A 101 10.07 -1.34 9.28
C MET A 101 10.82 -2.34 10.17
N GLY A 102 11.84 -3.02 9.65
CA GLY A 102 12.75 -3.86 10.44
C GLY A 102 12.23 -5.27 10.70
N ALA A 103 11.40 -5.83 9.80
CA ALA A 103 10.97 -7.23 9.90
C ALA A 103 12.18 -8.18 10.01
N ALA A 104 12.16 -9.07 11.00
CA ALA A 104 13.22 -10.05 11.24
C ALA A 104 13.32 -11.10 10.13
N GLN A 105 12.20 -11.42 9.49
CA GLN A 105 12.16 -12.35 8.37
C GLN A 105 11.02 -12.01 7.42
N ILE A 106 11.32 -12.00 6.12
CA ILE A 106 10.35 -11.78 5.07
C ILE A 106 10.49 -12.89 4.04
N VAL A 107 9.38 -13.56 3.72
CA VAL A 107 9.29 -14.55 2.65
C VAL A 107 8.31 -14.03 1.60
N VAL A 108 8.70 -14.04 0.33
CA VAL A 108 7.82 -13.59 -0.77
C VAL A 108 7.45 -14.78 -1.65
N THR A 109 6.15 -14.94 -1.95
CA THR A 109 5.66 -16.00 -2.84
C THR A 109 4.99 -15.42 -4.08
N ASP A 110 5.09 -16.11 -5.22
CA ASP A 110 4.34 -15.78 -6.43
C ASP A 110 4.28 -17.01 -7.36
N LEU A 111 3.32 -17.02 -8.27
CA LEU A 111 3.23 -18.00 -9.37
C LEU A 111 4.26 -17.69 -10.47
N SER A 112 4.62 -16.42 -10.63
CA SER A 112 5.53 -15.91 -11.66
C SER A 112 6.97 -15.91 -11.18
N ALA A 113 7.80 -16.76 -11.80
CA ALA A 113 9.23 -16.79 -11.54
C ALA A 113 9.91 -15.45 -11.88
N SER A 114 9.47 -14.74 -12.93
CA SER A 114 10.07 -13.45 -13.32
C SER A 114 9.81 -12.35 -12.29
N ARG A 115 8.63 -12.32 -11.67
CA ARG A 115 8.33 -11.39 -10.56
C ARG A 115 9.15 -11.69 -9.32
N LEU A 116 9.36 -12.97 -9.00
CA LEU A 116 10.22 -13.37 -7.89
C LEU A 116 11.69 -13.03 -8.14
N SER A 117 12.19 -13.17 -9.37
CA SER A 117 13.53 -12.71 -9.74
C SER A 117 13.69 -11.21 -9.47
N LYS A 118 12.70 -10.39 -9.85
CA LYS A 118 12.71 -8.96 -9.55
C LYS A 118 12.70 -8.67 -8.06
N THR A 119 11.92 -9.42 -7.29
CA THR A 119 11.88 -9.28 -5.82
C THR A 119 13.25 -9.58 -5.20
N LYS A 120 13.95 -10.59 -5.73
CA LYS A 120 15.31 -10.94 -5.31
C LYS A 120 16.32 -9.82 -5.65
N GLU A 121 16.24 -9.22 -6.83
CA GLU A 121 17.07 -8.06 -7.20
C GLU A 121 16.89 -6.87 -6.25
N VAL A 122 15.66 -6.67 -5.75
CA VAL A 122 15.30 -5.62 -4.79
C VAL A 122 15.68 -6.01 -3.34
N GLY A 123 16.26 -7.20 -3.16
CA GLY A 123 16.92 -7.63 -1.93
C GLY A 123 16.05 -8.47 -1.00
N ALA A 124 15.16 -9.31 -1.54
CA ALA A 124 14.49 -10.36 -0.78
C ALA A 124 15.41 -11.57 -0.59
N ASP A 125 15.63 -11.97 0.67
CA ASP A 125 16.48 -13.11 1.01
C ASP A 125 15.79 -14.46 0.80
N PHE A 126 14.47 -14.52 1.04
CA PHE A 126 13.68 -15.73 0.92
C PHE A 126 12.54 -15.53 -0.08
N ILE A 127 12.60 -16.27 -1.18
CA ILE A 127 11.54 -16.33 -2.19
C ILE A 127 11.04 -17.78 -2.32
N LEU A 128 9.73 -17.96 -2.48
CA LEU A 128 9.12 -19.25 -2.70
C LEU A 128 8.28 -19.21 -3.97
N TRP A 129 8.75 -19.92 -4.99
CA TRP A 129 7.97 -20.11 -6.20
C TRP A 129 6.91 -21.20 -5.98
N THR A 130 5.64 -20.86 -6.21
CA THR A 130 4.51 -21.76 -5.98
C THR A 130 3.75 -22.04 -7.28
N PRO A 131 4.23 -22.93 -8.18
CA PRO A 131 3.53 -23.22 -9.43
C PRO A 131 2.18 -23.91 -9.18
N THR A 132 1.19 -23.57 -10.00
CA THR A 132 -0.22 -24.02 -9.90
C THR A 132 -0.40 -25.56 -9.87
N ARG A 133 0.62 -26.33 -10.26
CA ARG A 133 0.58 -27.80 -10.30
C ARG A 133 0.68 -28.46 -8.92
N ALA A 134 1.07 -27.74 -7.86
CA ALA A 134 1.26 -28.31 -6.52
C ALA A 134 -0.04 -28.53 -5.72
N LEU A 135 -1.21 -28.07 -6.20
CA LEU A 135 -2.47 -28.06 -5.43
C LEU A 135 -3.62 -28.88 -6.04
N ARG A 136 -3.41 -29.61 -7.14
CA ARG A 136 -4.40 -30.58 -7.65
C ARG A 136 -4.09 -31.96 -7.06
N LYS A 137 -4.85 -32.35 -6.03
CA LYS A 137 -5.12 -33.75 -5.73
C LYS A 137 -6.07 -34.32 -6.77
#